data_AF-A0AA36I6D6-F1
#
_entry.id   AF-A0AA36I6D6-F1
#
_cell.length_a   1.000
_cell.length_b   1.000
_cell.length_c   1.000
_cell.angle_alpha   90.00
_cell.angle_beta   90.00
_cell.angle_gamma   90.00
#
_symmetry.space_group_name_H-M   'P 1'
#
loop_
_entity.id
_entity.type
_entity.pdbx_description
1 polymer ?
#
loop_
_entity_poly.entity_id
_entity_poly.type
_entity_poly.pdbx_seq_one_letter_code
_entity_poly.pdbx_strand_id
1 'polypeptide(L)'
;MMVEDALVPFEPCEGEVRNGSTRSLGAELQLSCPTAHVLVVGSTHIRCVREDGNGTDGNGTDDQGLWEDVSGGELQSPVCELSDHWCPKPMPAANAFLFNATHGRRLGSFAYFRCLNDLELEPDSGSITLRCGTAPDGQSGLWLDAFGAPAQPLSCRQKATTQTSTTSAIPNRADLISGLPGDQGLKAVRYHAANATLGCGYPFVNVGGDEHVYCVIGAAATADGTAGRWVDAAWA
;
A
#
# COMPACT_ATOMS: atom_id res chain seq x y z
N MET A 1 -14.86 7.43 -13.90
CA MET A 1 -14.08 6.18 -13.97
C MET A 1 -15.04 5.14 -14.49
N MET A 2 -14.86 4.67 -15.72
CA MET A 2 -15.73 3.62 -16.26
C MET A 2 -15.35 2.34 -15.56
N VAL A 3 -16.31 1.72 -14.88
CA VAL A 3 -16.19 0.37 -14.33
C VAL A 3 -15.85 -0.50 -15.55
N GLU A 4 -14.68 -1.15 -15.55
CA GLU A 4 -14.49 -2.28 -16.46
C GLU A 4 -15.57 -3.27 -16.07
N ASP A 5 -16.60 -3.37 -16.90
CA ASP A 5 -17.62 -4.40 -16.79
C ASP A 5 -16.85 -5.71 -16.66
N ALA A 6 -16.88 -6.30 -15.46
CA ALA A 6 -16.51 -7.69 -15.31
C ALA A 6 -17.26 -8.42 -16.41
N LEU A 7 -16.55 -9.11 -17.30
CA LEU A 7 -17.11 -9.85 -18.41
C LEU A 7 -18.01 -10.94 -17.83
N VAL A 8 -19.23 -10.57 -17.45
CA VAL A 8 -20.29 -11.51 -17.15
C VAL A 8 -20.54 -12.18 -18.49
N PRO A 9 -20.40 -13.50 -18.59
CA PRO A 9 -20.76 -14.20 -19.81
C PRO A 9 -22.28 -14.03 -19.98
N PHE A 10 -22.67 -12.99 -20.73
CA PHE A 10 -24.04 -12.79 -21.19
C PHE A 10 -24.43 -13.81 -22.27
N GLU A 11 -23.50 -14.67 -22.69
CA GLU A 11 -23.81 -15.79 -23.57
C GLU A 11 -24.59 -16.86 -22.79
N PRO A 12 -25.74 -17.34 -23.32
CA PRO A 12 -26.48 -18.45 -22.72
C PRO A 12 -25.54 -19.65 -22.55
N CYS A 13 -25.67 -20.37 -21.44
CA CYS A 13 -24.88 -21.59 -21.29
C CYS A 13 -25.37 -22.62 -22.32
N GLU A 14 -24.46 -23.10 -23.17
CA GLU A 14 -24.78 -24.10 -24.19
C GLU A 14 -25.35 -25.35 -23.52
N GLY A 15 -26.63 -25.63 -23.75
CA GLY A 15 -27.35 -26.72 -23.08
C GLY A 15 -26.94 -28.14 -23.49
N GLU A 16 -25.80 -28.32 -24.16
CA GLU A 16 -25.27 -29.66 -24.42
C GLU A 16 -24.55 -30.17 -23.16
N VAL A 17 -25.12 -31.21 -22.52
CA VAL A 17 -24.53 -31.87 -21.34
C VAL A 17 -23.25 -32.60 -21.75
N ARG A 18 -22.14 -31.87 -21.82
CA ARG A 18 -20.79 -32.44 -21.91
C ARG A 18 -20.13 -32.32 -20.55
N ASN A 19 -20.08 -33.41 -19.79
CA ASN A 19 -19.38 -33.48 -18.51
C ASN A 19 -18.05 -32.70 -18.54
N GLY A 20 -17.98 -31.60 -17.78
CA GLY A 20 -16.73 -30.91 -17.46
C GLY A 20 -16.45 -29.57 -18.16
N SER A 21 -17.40 -28.95 -18.88
CA SER A 21 -17.24 -27.56 -19.36
C SER A 21 -17.88 -26.55 -18.38
N THR A 22 -17.32 -25.33 -18.30
CA THR A 22 -17.90 -24.19 -17.54
C THR A 22 -19.26 -23.72 -18.06
N ARG A 23 -19.80 -24.37 -19.10
CA ARG A 23 -21.06 -24.04 -19.77
C ARG A 23 -22.08 -25.18 -19.69
N SER A 24 -21.80 -26.27 -18.98
CA SER A 24 -22.73 -27.40 -18.86
C SER A 24 -23.87 -27.11 -17.88
N LEU A 25 -25.02 -27.76 -18.07
CA LEU A 25 -26.08 -27.79 -17.05
C LEU A 25 -25.52 -28.29 -15.70
N GLY A 26 -25.83 -27.56 -14.63
CA GLY A 26 -25.29 -27.80 -13.30
C GLY A 26 -23.89 -27.21 -13.06
N ALA A 27 -23.26 -26.57 -14.06
CA ALA A 27 -22.04 -25.82 -13.84
C ALA A 27 -22.31 -24.66 -12.88
N GLU A 28 -21.39 -24.44 -11.95
CA GLU A 28 -21.45 -23.34 -10.99
C GLU A 28 -20.32 -22.34 -11.28
N LEU A 29 -20.63 -21.05 -11.16
CA LEU A 29 -19.65 -19.97 -11.24
C LEU A 29 -19.72 -19.13 -9.97
N GLN A 30 -18.55 -18.78 -9.46
CA GLN A 30 -18.40 -17.85 -8.35
C GLN A 30 -17.93 -16.51 -8.90
N LEU A 31 -18.78 -15.50 -8.76
CA LEU A 31 -18.50 -14.12 -9.18
C LEU A 31 -17.89 -13.37 -7.99
N SER A 32 -16.80 -12.65 -8.24
CA SER A 32 -16.12 -11.84 -7.23
C SER A 32 -15.84 -10.45 -7.76
N CYS A 33 -15.95 -9.45 -6.90
CA CYS A 33 -15.56 -8.09 -7.25
C CYS A 33 -14.04 -7.97 -7.45
N PRO A 34 -13.58 -7.02 -8.29
CA PRO A 34 -12.18 -6.68 -8.40
C PRO A 34 -11.60 -6.25 -7.04
N THR A 35 -10.27 -6.34 -6.90
CA THR A 35 -9.59 -5.90 -5.67
C THR A 35 -9.98 -4.47 -5.28
N ALA A 36 -10.12 -4.23 -3.97
CA ALA A 36 -10.63 -3.00 -3.36
C ALA A 36 -12.10 -2.67 -3.57
N HIS A 37 -12.84 -3.50 -4.31
CA HIS A 37 -14.28 -3.34 -4.45
C HIS A 37 -15.02 -4.36 -3.59
N VAL A 38 -16.16 -3.95 -3.06
CA VAL A 38 -17.08 -4.80 -2.30
C VAL A 38 -18.36 -4.96 -3.10
N LEU A 39 -18.93 -6.16 -3.06
CA LEU A 39 -20.24 -6.42 -3.66
C LEU A 39 -21.30 -5.66 -2.88
N VAL A 40 -22.02 -4.78 -3.56
CA VAL A 40 -23.14 -4.03 -2.98
C VAL A 40 -24.46 -4.74 -3.25
N VAL A 41 -24.62 -5.25 -4.47
CA VAL A 41 -25.81 -5.99 -4.91
C VAL A 41 -25.43 -6.97 -6.02
N GLY A 42 -26.27 -7.99 -6.22
CA GLY A 42 -26.14 -8.97 -7.29
C GLY A 42 -25.75 -10.36 -6.80
N SER A 43 -25.74 -11.31 -7.72
CA SER A 43 -25.43 -12.71 -7.47
C SER A 43 -23.92 -12.91 -7.37
N THR A 44 -23.50 -13.73 -6.41
CA THR A 44 -22.09 -14.14 -6.24
C THR A 44 -21.85 -15.61 -6.57
N HIS A 45 -22.92 -16.40 -6.58
CA HIS A 45 -22.86 -17.82 -6.86
C HIS A 45 -24.03 -18.16 -7.76
N ILE A 46 -23.70 -18.52 -8.99
CA ILE A 46 -24.68 -18.76 -10.04
C ILE A 46 -24.51 -20.17 -10.57
N ARG A 47 -25.60 -20.79 -11.01
CA ARG A 47 -25.61 -22.12 -11.60
C ARG A 47 -26.34 -22.10 -12.93
N CYS A 48 -25.82 -22.85 -13.89
CA CYS A 48 -26.50 -23.05 -15.16
C CYS A 48 -27.61 -24.08 -14.97
N VAL A 49 -28.85 -23.68 -15.20
CA VAL A 49 -30.02 -24.56 -15.17
C VAL A 49 -30.68 -24.66 -16.52
N ARG A 50 -31.50 -25.70 -16.68
CA ARG A 50 -32.35 -25.82 -17.85
C ARG A 50 -33.50 -24.84 -17.69
N GLU A 51 -33.76 -24.05 -18.72
CA GLU A 51 -34.94 -23.21 -18.74
C GLU A 51 -36.19 -24.12 -18.77
N ASP A 52 -37.10 -23.96 -17.81
CA ASP A 52 -38.36 -24.68 -17.78
C ASP A 52 -39.23 -24.16 -18.93
N GLY A 53 -39.08 -24.78 -20.10
CA GLY A 53 -39.78 -24.44 -21.33
C GLY A 53 -41.30 -24.56 -21.18
N ASN A 54 -41.93 -23.54 -20.61
CA ASN A 54 -43.39 -23.35 -20.65
C ASN A 54 -43.83 -22.71 -21.99
N GLY A 55 -42.97 -22.84 -23.01
CA GLY A 55 -43.25 -22.42 -24.38
C GLY A 55 -44.32 -23.32 -24.97
N THR A 56 -45.51 -22.78 -25.15
CA THR A 56 -46.67 -23.44 -25.79
C THR A 56 -46.46 -23.73 -27.28
N ASP A 57 -45.31 -23.36 -27.84
CA ASP A 57 -45.05 -23.35 -29.26
C ASP A 57 -44.16 -24.56 -29.54
N GLY A 58 -44.80 -25.71 -29.84
CA GLY A 58 -44.20 -27.04 -29.96
C GLY A 58 -43.17 -27.24 -31.09
N ASN A 59 -42.33 -26.26 -31.36
CA ASN A 59 -41.19 -26.32 -32.26
C ASN A 59 -39.90 -26.43 -31.41
N GLY A 60 -39.71 -27.60 -30.80
CA GLY A 60 -38.66 -27.86 -29.81
C GLY A 60 -37.28 -28.02 -30.43
N THR A 61 -36.51 -26.94 -30.53
CA THR A 61 -35.09 -27.03 -30.94
C THR A 61 -34.07 -26.36 -30.05
N ASP A 62 -34.45 -25.62 -29.00
CA ASP A 62 -33.47 -24.88 -28.20
C ASP A 62 -33.54 -25.24 -26.70
N ASP A 63 -32.84 -26.32 -26.31
CA ASP A 63 -32.48 -26.59 -24.92
C ASP A 63 -31.44 -25.54 -24.48
N GLN A 64 -31.87 -24.30 -24.24
CA GLN A 64 -30.99 -23.25 -23.72
C GLN A 64 -30.86 -23.35 -22.21
N GLY A 65 -29.63 -23.24 -21.72
CA GLY A 65 -29.37 -23.10 -20.30
C GLY A 65 -29.44 -21.64 -19.89
N LEU A 66 -30.05 -21.37 -18.73
CA LEU A 66 -30.08 -20.06 -18.09
C LEU A 66 -29.18 -20.08 -16.86
N TRP A 67 -28.42 -19.02 -16.64
CA TRP A 67 -27.74 -18.81 -15.36
C TRP A 67 -28.75 -18.27 -14.34
N GLU A 68 -28.92 -18.97 -13.23
CA GLU A 68 -29.71 -18.52 -12.08
C GLU A 68 -28.82 -18.36 -10.85
N ASP A 69 -29.24 -17.55 -9.89
CA ASP A 69 -28.61 -17.53 -8.58
C ASP A 69 -28.83 -18.89 -7.89
N VAL A 70 -27.81 -19.43 -7.22
CA VAL A 70 -27.92 -20.73 -6.53
C VAL A 70 -29.00 -20.74 -5.43
N SER A 71 -29.41 -19.56 -4.94
CA SER A 71 -30.56 -19.40 -4.05
C SER A 71 -31.93 -19.57 -4.74
N GLY A 72 -31.96 -19.79 -6.06
CA GLY A 72 -33.17 -19.96 -6.86
C GLY A 72 -33.78 -18.64 -7.37
N GLY A 73 -33.01 -17.55 -7.32
CA GLY A 73 -33.41 -16.25 -7.84
C GLY A 73 -32.93 -16.02 -9.28
N GLU A 74 -33.54 -15.03 -9.95
CA GLU A 74 -33.01 -14.53 -11.23
C GLU A 74 -31.58 -14.02 -11.05
N LEU A 75 -30.72 -14.28 -12.05
CA LEU A 75 -29.36 -13.76 -12.09
C LEU A 75 -29.39 -12.23 -11.99
N GLN A 76 -28.76 -11.69 -10.95
CA GLN A 76 -28.51 -10.27 -10.84
C GLN A 76 -27.03 -9.99 -11.08
N SER A 77 -26.73 -9.09 -12.03
CA SER A 77 -25.35 -8.71 -12.30
C SER A 77 -24.70 -8.12 -11.04
N PRO A 78 -23.50 -8.59 -10.62
CA PRO A 78 -22.83 -8.06 -9.46
C PRO A 78 -22.43 -6.61 -9.67
N VAL A 79 -22.87 -5.73 -8.78
CA VAL A 79 -22.45 -4.33 -8.72
C VAL A 79 -21.43 -4.19 -7.60
N CYS A 80 -20.24 -3.75 -7.98
CA CYS A 80 -19.09 -3.63 -7.12
C CYS A 80 -18.76 -2.15 -6.88
N GLU A 81 -18.66 -1.73 -5.62
CA GLU A 81 -18.27 -0.36 -5.25
C GLU A 81 -16.91 -0.34 -4.55
N LEU A 82 -16.16 0.75 -4.71
CA LEU A 82 -14.89 0.94 -4.04
C LEU A 82 -15.10 1.00 -2.51
N SER A 83 -14.40 0.16 -1.76
CA SER A 83 -14.54 0.12 -0.30
C SER A 83 -13.75 1.25 0.38
N ASP A 84 -14.48 2.15 1.04
CA ASP A 84 -13.93 3.19 1.92
C ASP A 84 -13.23 2.62 3.16
N HIS A 85 -13.46 1.34 3.42
CA HIS A 85 -13.05 0.62 4.62
C HIS A 85 -12.29 -0.67 4.28
N TRP A 86 -11.56 -0.66 3.15
CA TRP A 86 -10.77 -1.79 2.69
C TRP A 86 -9.80 -2.31 3.75
N CYS A 87 -9.01 -1.41 4.35
CA CYS A 87 -8.13 -1.76 5.48
C CYS A 87 -8.84 -1.63 6.83
N PRO A 88 -8.41 -2.41 7.86
CA PRO A 88 -8.91 -2.28 9.22
C PRO A 88 -8.54 -0.91 9.81
N LYS A 89 -9.19 -0.52 10.92
CA LYS A 89 -8.83 0.71 11.62
C LYS A 89 -7.39 0.60 12.13
N PRO A 90 -6.46 1.49 11.74
CA PRO A 90 -5.08 1.40 12.20
C PRO A 90 -5.02 1.66 13.71
N MET A 91 -4.36 0.76 14.44
CA MET A 91 -4.21 0.84 15.89
C MET A 91 -2.74 1.07 16.24
N PRO A 92 -2.38 2.24 16.81
CA PRO A 92 -1.04 2.47 17.33
C PRO A 92 -0.80 1.61 18.59
N ALA A 93 0.47 1.32 18.90
CA ALA A 93 0.86 0.69 20.16
C ALA A 93 1.11 1.75 21.25
N ALA A 94 1.92 1.39 22.26
CA ALA A 94 2.15 2.23 23.43
C ALA A 94 2.76 3.59 23.07
N ASN A 95 2.22 4.64 23.67
CA ASN A 95 2.71 6.02 23.55
C ASN A 95 2.72 6.60 22.13
N ALA A 96 1.91 6.06 21.23
CA ALA A 96 1.74 6.54 19.86
C ALA A 96 0.28 6.85 19.54
N PHE A 97 0.05 7.70 18.54
CA PHE A 97 -1.28 8.06 18.05
C PHE A 97 -1.30 8.27 16.54
N LEU A 98 -2.47 8.04 15.92
CA LEU A 98 -2.71 8.35 14.51
C LEU A 98 -2.87 9.86 14.36
N PHE A 99 -1.94 10.52 13.67
CA PHE A 99 -2.01 11.97 13.49
C PHE A 99 -2.64 12.38 12.17
N ASN A 100 -2.54 11.55 11.13
CA ASN A 100 -3.12 11.84 9.81
C ASN A 100 -3.39 10.56 9.01
N ALA A 101 -4.35 10.63 8.10
CA ALA A 101 -4.59 9.60 7.09
C ALA A 101 -5.09 10.24 5.79
N THR A 102 -4.60 9.76 4.64
CA THR A 102 -5.13 10.14 3.32
C THR A 102 -6.31 9.25 2.99
N HIS A 103 -7.36 9.77 2.35
CA HIS A 103 -8.48 8.99 1.78
C HIS A 103 -9.05 7.87 2.68
N GLY A 104 -9.01 8.04 4.01
CA GLY A 104 -9.46 7.06 4.98
C GLY A 104 -8.72 5.73 4.91
N ARG A 105 -9.45 4.64 4.69
CA ARG A 105 -8.94 3.26 4.71
C ARG A 105 -9.10 2.56 3.35
N ARG A 106 -9.21 3.34 2.27
CA ARG A 106 -9.28 2.85 0.88
C ARG A 106 -7.97 2.17 0.49
N LEU A 107 -8.01 1.23 -0.46
CA LEU A 107 -6.78 0.67 -1.03
C LEU A 107 -5.87 1.79 -1.58
N GLY A 108 -4.58 1.71 -1.28
CA GLY A 108 -3.58 2.71 -1.66
C GLY A 108 -3.54 3.95 -0.74
N SER A 109 -4.44 4.04 0.24
CA SER A 109 -4.43 5.13 1.21
C SER A 109 -3.23 5.05 2.17
N PHE A 110 -2.90 6.16 2.83
CA PHE A 110 -1.79 6.23 3.78
C PHE A 110 -2.30 6.58 5.18
N ALA A 111 -1.68 6.00 6.20
CA ALA A 111 -1.88 6.36 7.60
C ALA A 111 -0.53 6.70 8.23
N TYR A 112 -0.52 7.73 9.08
CA TYR A 112 0.70 8.23 9.69
C TYR A 112 0.57 8.32 11.20
N PHE A 113 1.57 7.79 11.90
CA PHE A 113 1.65 7.76 13.35
C PHE A 113 2.71 8.70 13.89
N ARG A 114 2.54 9.13 15.14
CA ARG A 114 3.51 9.92 15.93
C ARG A 114 3.49 9.47 17.37
N CYS A 115 4.57 9.74 18.10
CA CYS A 115 4.61 9.57 19.55
C CYS A 115 3.79 10.68 20.24
N LEU A 116 3.10 10.37 21.35
CA LEU A 116 2.22 11.32 22.07
C LEU A 116 2.93 12.60 22.56
N ASN A 117 4.23 12.53 22.81
CA ASN A 117 5.10 13.66 23.14
C ASN A 117 6.45 13.47 22.45
N ASP A 118 6.64 14.10 21.30
CA ASP A 118 7.85 13.98 20.49
C ASP A 118 9.09 14.67 21.10
N LEU A 119 8.93 15.45 22.17
CA LEU A 119 10.06 15.98 22.95
C LEU A 119 10.66 14.91 23.86
N GLU A 120 9.81 14.12 24.53
CA GLU A 120 10.22 13.13 25.55
C GLU A 120 10.28 11.70 25.02
N LEU A 121 9.55 11.40 23.95
CA LEU A 121 9.41 10.06 23.39
C LEU A 121 10.05 9.98 22.01
N GLU A 122 10.63 8.84 21.71
CA GLU A 122 11.14 8.48 20.38
C GLU A 122 10.53 7.15 19.90
N PRO A 123 10.45 6.93 18.58
CA PRO A 123 10.08 5.62 18.03
C PRO A 123 10.97 4.51 18.60
N ASP A 124 10.36 3.45 19.11
CA ASP A 124 11.04 2.25 19.61
C ASP A 124 10.95 1.12 18.59
N SER A 125 9.73 0.82 18.14
CA SER A 125 9.45 -0.25 17.19
C SER A 125 8.24 0.09 16.31
N GLY A 126 8.10 -0.62 15.18
CA GLY A 126 6.96 -0.47 14.28
C GLY A 126 7.11 0.63 13.24
N SER A 127 6.05 0.85 12.47
CA SER A 127 6.07 1.68 11.28
C SER A 127 5.38 3.03 11.51
N ILE A 128 6.08 4.12 11.19
CA ILE A 128 5.57 5.50 11.32
C ILE A 128 4.61 5.85 10.16
N THR A 129 4.85 5.27 8.98
CA THR A 129 4.02 5.43 7.78
C THR A 129 3.51 4.08 7.35
N LEU A 130 2.20 3.99 7.13
CA LEU A 130 1.52 2.80 6.65
C LEU A 130 0.86 3.07 5.30
N ARG A 131 0.82 2.08 4.43
CA ARG A 131 0.05 2.08 3.18
C ARG A 131 -1.02 0.98 3.23
N CYS A 132 -2.26 1.32 2.93
CA CYS A 132 -3.33 0.34 2.82
C CYS A 132 -3.10 -0.49 1.55
N GLY A 133 -2.91 -1.79 1.72
CA GLY A 133 -2.65 -2.75 0.66
C GLY A 133 -3.64 -3.91 0.66
N THR A 134 -3.39 -4.87 -0.20
CA THR A 134 -4.16 -6.12 -0.29
C THR A 134 -3.45 -7.19 0.50
N ALA A 135 -4.19 -7.94 1.31
CA ALA A 135 -3.67 -9.08 2.03
C ALA A 135 -3.28 -10.24 1.08
N PRO A 136 -2.44 -11.19 1.52
CA PRO A 136 -2.06 -12.35 0.70
C PRO A 136 -3.25 -13.21 0.24
N ASP A 137 -4.40 -13.11 0.92
CA ASP A 137 -5.64 -13.79 0.54
C ASP A 137 -6.36 -13.16 -0.66
N GLY A 138 -5.99 -11.93 -1.06
CA GLY A 138 -6.66 -11.18 -2.13
C GLY A 138 -8.06 -10.64 -1.76
N GLN A 139 -8.58 -10.99 -0.59
CA GLN A 139 -9.96 -10.71 -0.17
C GLN A 139 -10.07 -9.61 0.87
N SER A 140 -9.01 -9.33 1.61
CA SER A 140 -9.00 -8.33 2.66
C SER A 140 -7.93 -7.26 2.45
N GLY A 141 -8.14 -6.09 3.05
CA GLY A 141 -7.10 -5.06 3.14
C GLY A 141 -6.24 -5.24 4.38
N LEU A 142 -4.95 -4.95 4.26
CA LEU A 142 -4.06 -4.87 5.42
C LEU A 142 -3.10 -3.68 5.29
N TRP A 143 -2.63 -3.19 6.42
CA TRP A 143 -1.65 -2.11 6.44
C TRP A 143 -0.26 -2.65 6.19
N LEU A 144 0.43 -2.07 5.20
CA LEU A 144 1.78 -2.40 4.81
C LEU A 144 2.76 -1.31 5.27
N ASP A 145 3.98 -1.70 5.61
CA ASP A 145 5.08 -0.78 5.86
C ASP A 145 5.69 -0.25 4.55
N ALA A 146 6.78 0.53 4.67
CA ALA A 146 7.49 1.09 3.51
C ALA A 146 8.11 0.02 2.59
N PHE A 147 8.28 -1.21 3.05
CA PHE A 147 8.86 -2.32 2.30
C PHE A 147 7.80 -3.27 1.75
N GLY A 148 6.51 -2.97 1.96
CA GLY A 148 5.42 -3.83 1.52
C GLY A 148 5.22 -5.07 2.38
N ALA A 149 5.77 -5.11 3.59
CA ALA A 149 5.48 -6.16 4.57
C ALA A 149 4.31 -5.73 5.49
N PRO A 150 3.60 -6.68 6.15
CA PRO A 150 2.58 -6.33 7.13
C PRO A 150 3.13 -5.39 8.20
N ALA A 151 2.52 -4.22 8.33
CA ALA A 151 2.99 -3.17 9.22
C ALA A 151 2.86 -3.58 10.69
N GLN A 152 3.91 -3.30 11.45
CA GLN A 152 3.86 -3.39 12.91
C GLN A 152 3.36 -2.05 13.50
N PRO A 153 2.47 -2.09 14.51
CA PRO A 153 2.04 -0.89 15.22
C PRO A 153 3.20 -0.08 15.77
N LEU A 154 3.20 1.25 15.57
CA LEU A 154 4.21 2.13 16.15
C LEU A 154 4.13 2.10 17.68
N SER A 155 5.25 1.78 18.33
CA SER A 155 5.47 1.91 19.77
C SER A 155 6.55 2.96 20.01
N CYS A 156 6.37 3.76 21.05
CA CYS A 156 7.35 4.79 21.44
C CYS A 156 7.86 4.58 22.86
N ARG A 157 9.14 4.86 23.07
CA ARG A 157 9.83 4.81 24.36
C ARG A 157 10.31 6.18 24.79
N GLN A 158 10.62 6.34 26.08
CA GLN A 158 11.29 7.55 26.56
C GLN A 158 12.68 7.68 25.94
N LYS A 159 13.01 8.88 25.47
CA LYS A 159 14.37 9.22 25.07
C LYS A 159 15.26 9.08 26.29
N ALA A 160 16.41 8.41 26.11
CA ALA A 160 17.42 8.42 27.15
C ALA A 160 17.79 9.88 27.43
N THR A 161 17.59 10.32 28.67
CA THR A 161 18.09 11.62 29.10
C THR A 161 19.60 11.47 29.16
N THR A 162 20.27 11.67 28.02
CA THR A 162 21.72 11.76 27.99
C THR A 162 22.04 12.99 28.82
N GLN A 163 22.32 12.80 30.11
CA GLN A 163 22.90 13.83 30.94
C GLN A 163 24.27 14.10 30.34
N THR A 164 24.30 15.02 29.39
CA THR A 164 25.53 15.59 28.84
C THR A 164 26.21 16.30 29.99
N SER A 165 27.00 15.54 30.73
CA SER A 165 27.90 16.05 31.75
C SER A 165 28.98 16.79 30.98
N THR A 166 28.72 18.06 30.67
CA THR A 166 29.64 18.94 29.96
C THR A 166 30.82 19.26 30.88
N THR A 167 31.77 18.33 30.96
CA THR A 167 33.16 18.73 31.20
C THR A 167 33.62 19.38 29.90
N SER A 168 33.54 20.72 29.88
CA SER A 168 33.98 21.58 28.80
C SER A 168 35.46 21.34 28.51
N ALA A 169 35.74 20.47 27.54
CA ALA A 169 36.99 20.47 26.80
C ALA A 169 36.71 21.19 25.49
N ILE A 170 37.08 22.48 25.43
CA ILE A 170 37.02 23.30 24.21
C ILE A 170 37.97 22.65 23.18
N PRO A 171 37.48 22.09 22.07
CA PRO A 171 38.35 21.61 21.00
C PRO A 171 38.80 22.82 20.17
N ASN A 172 40.11 23.08 20.12
CA ASN A 172 40.71 24.17 19.33
C ASN A 172 40.85 23.85 17.82
N ARG A 173 40.03 22.93 17.29
CA ARG A 173 39.92 22.65 15.86
C ARG A 173 38.45 22.43 15.51
N ALA A 174 38.07 22.88 14.32
CA ALA A 174 36.71 22.82 13.81
C ALA A 174 36.23 21.38 13.62
N ASP A 175 35.85 20.75 14.73
CA ASP A 175 35.05 19.53 14.73
C ASP A 175 33.58 19.93 14.87
N LEU A 176 32.80 19.44 13.92
CA LEU A 176 31.37 19.71 13.74
C LEU A 176 30.58 19.23 14.98
N ILE A 177 29.97 20.17 15.71
CA ILE A 177 29.03 19.87 16.80
C ILE A 177 27.69 19.47 16.17
N SER A 178 27.45 18.16 16.00
CA SER A 178 26.10 17.63 15.71
C SER A 178 25.32 17.50 17.02
N GLY A 179 24.34 18.36 17.24
CA GLY A 179 23.62 18.42 18.51
C GLY A 179 22.26 19.12 18.42
N LEU A 180 21.34 18.60 17.60
CA LEU A 180 19.90 18.85 17.74
C LEU A 180 19.12 17.53 17.60
N PRO A 181 18.20 17.20 18.52
CA PRO A 181 17.35 16.02 18.40
C PRO A 181 16.26 16.31 17.35
N GLY A 182 16.44 15.77 16.16
CA GLY A 182 15.58 16.01 14.99
C GLY A 182 16.35 16.31 13.70
N ASP A 183 17.66 16.51 13.81
CA ASP A 183 18.53 16.67 12.65
C ASP A 183 18.84 15.28 12.06
N GLN A 184 17.92 14.78 11.22
CA GLN A 184 18.23 13.76 10.21
C GLN A 184 18.95 14.40 9.01
N GLY A 185 19.79 15.41 9.27
CA GLY A 185 20.80 15.88 8.33
C GLY A 185 21.68 14.70 7.97
N LEU A 186 21.61 14.29 6.72
CA LEU A 186 22.36 13.18 6.13
C LEU A 186 23.84 13.30 6.48
N LYS A 187 24.28 12.52 7.49
CA LYS A 187 25.68 12.33 7.86
C LYS A 187 26.32 11.39 6.82
N ALA A 188 26.54 11.91 5.63
CA ALA A 188 27.39 11.23 4.67
C ALA A 188 28.85 11.50 5.08
N VAL A 189 29.43 10.58 5.85
CA VAL A 189 30.84 10.64 6.26
C VAL A 189 31.69 10.72 4.99
N ARG A 190 32.51 11.78 4.87
CA ARG A 190 33.34 12.07 3.69
C ARG A 190 34.49 11.06 3.57
N TYR A 191 34.19 9.85 3.12
CA TYR A 191 35.19 8.99 2.51
C TYR A 191 35.17 9.23 0.99
N HIS A 192 36.35 9.33 0.39
CA HIS A 192 36.48 9.39 -1.07
C HIS A 192 35.78 8.16 -1.69
N ALA A 193 34.94 8.38 -2.72
CA ALA A 193 34.09 7.35 -3.34
C ALA A 193 32.98 6.75 -2.44
N ALA A 194 32.57 7.43 -1.37
CA ALA A 194 31.37 7.05 -0.64
C ALA A 194 30.10 7.32 -1.49
N ASN A 195 29.26 6.30 -1.61
CA ASN A 195 27.89 6.42 -2.11
C ASN A 195 26.97 6.71 -0.91
N ALA A 196 26.20 7.79 -0.99
CA ALA A 196 25.18 8.11 -0.02
C ALA A 196 23.82 8.16 -0.70
N THR A 197 22.84 7.47 -0.12
CA THR A 197 21.44 7.61 -0.51
C THR A 197 20.84 8.77 0.29
N LEU A 198 20.43 9.83 -0.39
CA LEU A 198 19.73 10.94 0.27
C LEU A 198 18.25 10.61 0.36
N GLY A 199 17.76 10.45 1.58
CA GLY A 199 16.33 10.38 1.87
C GLY A 199 15.84 11.70 2.44
N CYS A 200 14.67 12.17 2.01
CA CYS A 200 14.02 13.26 2.73
C CYS A 200 13.56 12.75 4.11
N GLY A 201 14.04 13.39 5.17
CA GLY A 201 13.47 13.21 6.49
C GLY A 201 12.00 13.63 6.49
N TYR A 202 11.16 12.92 7.23
CA TYR A 202 9.77 13.30 7.43
C TYR A 202 9.66 14.75 7.94
N PRO A 203 8.69 15.57 7.48
CA PRO A 203 7.56 15.27 6.59
C PRO A 203 7.81 15.52 5.10
N PHE A 204 9.06 15.69 4.68
CA PHE A 204 9.37 16.13 3.32
C PHE A 204 9.38 14.95 2.34
N VAL A 205 8.92 15.20 1.12
CA VAL A 205 8.96 14.24 0.01
C VAL A 205 9.92 14.81 -1.03
N ASN A 206 10.78 13.96 -1.61
CA ASN A 206 11.66 14.38 -2.69
C ASN A 206 10.81 14.71 -3.92
N VAL A 207 10.74 16.00 -4.29
CA VAL A 207 10.00 16.49 -5.45
C VAL A 207 10.90 16.71 -6.68
N GLY A 208 12.19 16.38 -6.57
CA GLY A 208 13.17 16.47 -7.65
C GLY A 208 14.61 16.42 -7.14
N GLY A 209 15.49 15.73 -7.88
CA GLY A 209 16.91 15.50 -7.55
C GLY A 209 17.24 14.00 -7.52
N ASP A 210 18.53 13.67 -7.61
CA ASP A 210 18.99 12.27 -7.60
C ASP A 210 18.96 11.68 -6.16
N GLU A 211 18.49 10.45 -6.03
CA GLU A 211 18.50 9.71 -4.75
C GLU A 211 19.91 9.25 -4.35
N HIS A 212 20.82 9.20 -5.32
CA HIS A 212 22.20 8.77 -5.16
C HIS A 212 23.13 9.95 -5.42
N VAL A 213 23.93 10.29 -4.42
CA VAL A 213 24.97 11.31 -4.56
C VAL A 213 26.34 10.72 -4.28
N TYR A 214 27.33 11.18 -5.04
CA TYR A 214 28.72 10.77 -4.89
C TYR A 214 29.56 11.92 -4.33
N CYS A 215 30.44 11.61 -3.38
CA CYS A 215 31.44 12.56 -2.92
C CYS A 215 32.66 12.50 -3.85
N VAL A 216 32.86 13.54 -4.66
CA VAL A 216 34.01 13.64 -5.58
C VAL A 216 34.97 14.71 -5.06
N ILE A 217 36.26 14.39 -5.04
CA ILE A 217 37.31 15.37 -4.74
C ILE A 217 37.58 16.17 -6.02
N GLY A 218 37.35 17.48 -5.95
CA GLY A 218 37.59 18.42 -7.03
C GLY A 218 37.52 19.84 -6.50
N ALA A 219 37.87 20.83 -7.32
CA ALA A 219 37.88 22.24 -6.91
C ALA A 219 36.49 22.67 -6.40
N ALA A 220 36.31 22.69 -5.09
CA ALA A 220 35.19 23.33 -4.44
C ALA A 220 35.33 24.86 -4.55
N ALA A 221 34.26 25.59 -4.26
CA ALA A 221 34.27 27.06 -4.22
C ALA A 221 35.19 27.64 -3.11
N THR A 222 35.79 26.80 -2.26
CA THR A 222 36.86 27.20 -1.34
C THR A 222 38.21 27.14 -2.04
N ALA A 223 39.03 28.18 -1.85
CA ALA A 223 40.28 28.43 -2.59
C ALA A 223 41.38 27.35 -2.41
N ASP A 224 41.18 26.37 -1.54
CA ASP A 224 42.14 25.32 -1.21
C ASP A 224 41.96 24.02 -2.00
N GLY A 225 40.83 23.84 -2.71
CA GLY A 225 40.60 22.67 -3.58
C GLY A 225 40.52 21.32 -2.85
N THR A 226 40.50 21.32 -1.52
CA THR A 226 40.53 20.10 -0.68
C THR A 226 39.16 19.68 -0.15
N ALA A 227 38.13 20.51 -0.30
CA ALA A 227 36.78 20.14 0.08
C ALA A 227 36.12 19.29 -1.02
N GLY A 228 35.79 18.03 -0.72
CA GLY A 228 34.95 17.22 -1.61
C GLY A 228 33.57 17.87 -1.81
N ARG A 229 33.01 17.72 -3.02
CA ARG A 229 31.65 18.17 -3.35
C ARG A 229 30.76 16.96 -3.62
N TRP A 230 29.48 17.08 -3.27
CA TRP A 230 28.46 16.12 -3.71
C TRP A 230 28.08 16.43 -5.14
N VAL A 231 28.08 15.40 -6.00
CA VAL A 231 27.57 15.51 -7.37
C VAL A 231 26.45 14.50 -7.56
N ASP A 232 25.50 14.90 -8.41
CA ASP A 232 24.42 14.06 -8.92
C ASP A 232 24.99 12.86 -9.68
N ALA A 233 24.37 11.70 -9.48
CA ALA A 233 24.78 10.45 -10.12
C ALA A 233 24.73 10.53 -11.66
N ALA A 234 23.87 11.38 -12.22
CA ALA A 234 23.77 11.57 -13.66
C ALA A 234 24.97 12.29 -14.31
N TRP A 235 25.93 12.82 -13.52
CA TRP A 235 27.03 13.67 -14.00
C TRP A 235 28.44 13.17 -13.63
N ALA A 236 28.56 11.97 -13.06
CA ALA A 236 29.84 11.36 -12.69
C ALA A 236 30.46 10.54 -13.83
#